data_AF-A0A8D8ILB7-F1
#
_entry.id   AF-A0A8D8ILB7-F1
#
_cell.length_a   1.000
_cell.length_b   1.000
_cell.length_c   1.000
_cell.angle_alpha   90.00
_cell.angle_beta   90.00
_cell.angle_gamma   90.00
#
_symmetry.space_group_name_H-M   'P 1'
#
loop_
_entity.id
_entity.type
_entity.pdbx_description
1 polymer ?
#
loop_
_entity_poly.entity_id
_entity_poly.type
_entity_poly.pdbx_seq_one_letter_code
_entity_poly.pdbx_strand_id
1 'polypeptide(L)'
;MVWKLAANFLLASTLLALVPADAANGQQQQHQQRGPRRAKCLNQDRIQLYDGHDKVLHQRLQSIRNEMRTRPSTQSTEVDAYLVTSYDEHMSDHLMESDQRLKFLSGFSGNSGEAVVTGKSAALWVDARFYDQADHEVNCDWKIFRRGEHPTIGEWIMNELPGDSRVGADPHFVPHSLWINLDRQLNSEFIKLVKLHRNLVDLVWGSR
;
A
#
# COMPACT_ATOMS: atom_id res chain seq x y z
N MET A 1 -53.50 -54.80 23.86
CA MET A 1 -53.60 -54.07 25.14
C MET A 1 -52.40 -53.14 25.22
N VAL A 2 -52.49 -51.87 24.80
CA VAL A 2 -53.00 -50.69 25.56
C VAL A 2 -52.37 -50.72 26.96
N TRP A 3 -51.51 -49.77 27.37
CA TRP A 3 -51.87 -48.38 27.68
C TRP A 3 -50.79 -47.33 27.36
N LYS A 4 -51.30 -46.15 26.98
CA LYS A 4 -50.70 -44.81 26.85
C LYS A 4 -50.00 -44.37 28.14
N LEU A 5 -49.06 -43.41 28.02
CA LEU A 5 -49.09 -42.15 28.76
C LEU A 5 -48.33 -41.08 27.98
N ALA A 6 -48.97 -39.93 27.83
CA ALA A 6 -48.51 -38.74 27.12
C ALA A 6 -47.87 -37.76 28.11
N ALA A 7 -46.94 -36.93 27.63
CA ALA A 7 -46.55 -35.70 28.31
C ALA A 7 -46.29 -34.60 27.27
N ASN A 8 -47.21 -33.63 27.25
CA ASN A 8 -47.09 -32.34 26.61
C ASN A 8 -45.94 -31.55 27.24
N PHE A 9 -45.07 -30.96 26.41
CA PHE A 9 -44.32 -29.76 26.80
C PHE A 9 -44.47 -28.70 25.71
N LEU A 10 -45.29 -27.70 26.04
CA LEU A 10 -45.32 -26.39 25.40
C LEU A 10 -44.08 -25.61 25.85
N LEU A 11 -43.21 -25.20 24.94
CA LEU A 11 -42.25 -24.12 25.21
C LEU A 11 -42.12 -23.19 24.00
N ALA A 12 -42.74 -22.02 24.18
CA ALA A 12 -42.45 -20.69 23.68
C ALA A 12 -41.64 -20.52 22.37
N SER A 13 -42.32 -20.03 21.33
CA SER A 13 -41.70 -19.25 20.25
C SER A 13 -40.98 -18.04 20.81
N THR A 14 -39.66 -18.03 20.73
CA THR A 14 -38.85 -16.81 20.82
C THR A 14 -38.64 -16.32 19.40
N LEU A 15 -39.33 -15.23 19.06
CA LEU A 15 -39.04 -14.41 17.88
C LEU A 15 -37.60 -13.90 17.99
N LEU A 16 -36.71 -14.47 17.19
CA LEU A 16 -35.37 -13.93 16.99
C LEU A 16 -35.53 -12.63 16.20
N ALA A 17 -35.43 -11.49 16.89
CA ALA A 17 -35.32 -10.20 16.22
C ALA A 17 -34.03 -10.20 15.38
N LEU A 18 -34.17 -10.14 14.06
CA LEU A 18 -33.05 -9.78 13.18
C LEU A 18 -32.62 -8.36 13.53
N VAL A 19 -31.49 -8.23 14.24
CA VAL A 19 -30.73 -7.00 14.29
C VAL A 19 -30.00 -6.89 12.96
N PRO A 20 -30.19 -5.83 12.15
CA PRO A 20 -29.35 -5.62 10.99
C PRO A 20 -27.94 -5.26 11.49
N ALA A 21 -27.00 -6.20 11.36
CA ALA A 21 -25.59 -5.90 11.41
C ALA A 21 -25.18 -5.16 10.12
N ASP A 22 -24.22 -4.25 10.26
CA ASP A 22 -23.42 -3.65 9.17
C ASP A 22 -24.02 -2.55 8.29
N ALA A 23 -24.31 -1.39 8.89
CA ALA A 23 -24.23 -0.10 8.18
C ALA A 23 -23.09 0.81 8.70
N ALA A 24 -22.70 0.69 9.97
CA ALA A 24 -21.65 1.52 10.58
C ALA A 24 -20.23 1.07 10.21
N ASN A 25 -20.04 -0.24 9.99
CA ASN A 25 -18.74 -0.83 9.66
C ASN A 25 -18.29 -0.45 8.23
N GLY A 26 -19.24 -0.30 7.31
CA GLY A 26 -18.97 0.09 5.92
C GLY A 26 -18.46 1.53 5.77
N GLN A 27 -18.88 2.48 6.63
CA GLN A 27 -18.42 3.87 6.56
C GLN A 27 -17.03 4.08 7.15
N GLN A 28 -16.68 3.37 8.23
CA GLN A 28 -15.33 3.41 8.80
C GLN A 28 -14.30 2.77 7.86
N GLN A 29 -14.65 1.63 7.25
CA GLN A 29 -13.80 0.97 6.25
C GLN A 29 -13.60 1.83 4.98
N GLN A 30 -14.65 2.49 4.49
CA GLN A 30 -14.53 3.38 3.31
C GLN A 30 -13.71 4.65 3.56
N HIS A 31 -13.72 5.21 4.77
CA HIS A 31 -12.86 6.36 5.11
C HIS A 31 -11.38 5.97 5.24
N GLN A 32 -11.07 4.77 5.73
CA GLN A 32 -9.70 4.25 5.79
C GLN A 32 -9.10 4.03 4.39
N GLN A 33 -9.93 3.69 3.39
CA GLN A 33 -9.49 3.44 2.02
C GLN A 33 -9.02 4.70 1.25
N ARG A 34 -9.48 5.90 1.61
CA ARG A 34 -9.12 7.13 0.86
C ARG A 34 -7.79 7.76 1.28
N GLY A 35 -7.16 7.26 2.35
CA GLY A 35 -6.02 7.91 2.99
C GLY A 35 -6.41 9.22 3.69
N PRO A 36 -5.56 9.76 4.57
CA PRO A 36 -5.80 11.05 5.21
C PRO A 36 -6.01 12.16 4.19
N ARG A 37 -6.91 13.12 4.50
CA ARG A 37 -7.08 14.31 3.65
C ARG A 37 -5.80 15.14 3.71
N ARG A 38 -5.20 15.34 2.54
CA ARG A 38 -3.94 16.05 2.34
C ARG A 38 -4.17 17.53 2.09
N ALA A 39 -3.53 18.43 2.85
CA ALA A 39 -3.77 19.86 2.76
C ALA A 39 -3.41 20.41 1.37
N LYS A 40 -2.30 19.92 0.80
CA LYS A 40 -1.87 20.24 -0.58
C LYS A 40 -2.96 19.97 -1.62
N CYS A 41 -3.72 18.89 -1.44
CA CYS A 41 -4.68 18.41 -2.42
C CYS A 41 -6.11 18.95 -2.24
N LEU A 42 -6.36 19.74 -1.20
CA LEU A 42 -7.66 20.36 -0.97
C LEU A 42 -7.82 21.59 -1.89
N ASN A 43 -8.90 21.61 -2.67
CA ASN A 43 -9.32 22.74 -3.51
C ASN A 43 -8.42 23.08 -4.71
N GLN A 44 -7.58 22.15 -5.18
CA GLN A 44 -6.84 22.34 -6.43
C GLN A 44 -7.62 21.81 -7.63
N ASP A 45 -7.68 22.61 -8.70
CA ASP A 45 -8.22 22.17 -9.97
C ASP A 45 -7.35 21.05 -10.56
N ARG A 46 -7.98 20.06 -11.23
CA ARG A 46 -7.26 18.90 -11.78
C ARG A 46 -6.10 19.27 -12.71
N ILE A 47 -6.21 20.39 -13.41
CA ILE A 47 -5.18 20.88 -14.34
C ILE A 47 -3.96 21.43 -13.59
N GLN A 48 -4.17 22.05 -12.41
CA GLN A 48 -3.09 22.57 -11.57
C GLN A 48 -2.34 21.44 -10.81
N LEU A 49 -3.03 20.35 -10.46
CA LEU A 49 -2.42 19.20 -9.78
C LEU A 49 -1.24 18.54 -10.53
N TYR A 50 -1.17 18.75 -11.84
CA TYR A 50 -0.14 18.18 -12.71
C TYR A 50 0.58 19.27 -13.52
N ASP A 51 0.93 20.37 -12.86
CA ASP A 51 1.85 21.37 -13.39
C ASP A 51 3.30 21.15 -12.90
N GLY A 52 4.26 21.83 -13.54
CA GLY A 52 5.66 21.89 -13.11
C GLY A 52 6.28 20.55 -12.70
N HIS A 53 6.74 20.49 -11.44
CA HIS A 53 7.39 19.32 -10.85
C HIS A 53 6.42 18.15 -10.62
N ASP A 54 5.16 18.42 -10.24
CA ASP A 54 4.18 17.38 -9.95
C ASP A 54 3.79 16.60 -11.21
N LYS A 55 3.86 17.24 -12.39
CA LYS A 55 3.74 16.56 -13.69
C LYS A 55 4.83 15.51 -13.90
N VAL A 56 6.08 15.83 -13.56
CA VAL A 56 7.22 14.92 -13.71
C VAL A 56 7.07 13.73 -12.76
N LEU A 57 6.67 13.98 -11.50
CA LEU A 57 6.40 12.93 -10.52
C LEU A 57 5.27 12.00 -10.98
N HIS A 58 4.19 12.56 -11.52
CA HIS A 58 3.11 11.78 -12.10
C HIS A 58 3.60 10.87 -13.22
N GLN A 59 4.41 11.40 -14.15
CA GLN A 59 4.98 10.62 -15.25
C GLN A 59 5.87 9.48 -14.75
N ARG A 60 6.72 9.72 -13.75
CA ARG A 60 7.56 8.67 -13.13
C ARG A 60 6.71 7.56 -12.54
N LEU A 61 5.64 7.89 -11.83
CA LEU A 61 4.71 6.92 -11.27
C LEU A 61 4.04 6.07 -12.37
N GLN A 62 3.65 6.68 -13.50
CA GLN A 62 3.12 5.93 -14.64
C GLN A 62 4.17 5.00 -15.27
N SER A 63 5.43 5.46 -15.40
CA SER A 63 6.53 4.62 -15.90
C SER A 63 6.78 3.42 -15.00
N ILE A 64 6.77 3.58 -13.68
CA ILE A 64 6.88 2.43 -12.74
C ILE A 64 5.74 1.43 -12.96
N ARG A 65 4.50 1.91 -13.10
CA ARG A 65 3.35 1.03 -13.39
C ARG A 65 3.48 0.28 -14.72
N ASN A 66 4.17 0.86 -15.71
CA ASN A 66 4.46 0.19 -16.97
C ASN A 66 5.54 -0.88 -16.79
N GLU A 67 6.60 -0.59 -16.04
CA GLU A 67 7.65 -1.57 -15.71
C GLU A 67 7.10 -2.75 -14.90
N MET A 68 6.17 -2.50 -13.96
CA MET A 68 5.50 -3.56 -13.18
C MET A 68 4.76 -4.59 -14.06
N ARG A 69 4.21 -4.15 -15.20
CA ARG A 69 3.48 -4.99 -16.17
C ARG A 69 4.40 -5.66 -17.20
N THR A 70 5.64 -5.19 -17.32
CA THR A 70 6.53 -5.61 -18.40
C THR A 70 7.18 -6.96 -18.06
N ARG A 71 7.00 -7.92 -18.97
CA ARG A 71 7.66 -9.23 -18.95
C ARG A 71 8.79 -9.26 -19.99
N PRO A 72 10.08 -9.07 -19.65
CA PRO A 72 11.16 -9.54 -20.49
C PRO A 72 11.07 -11.06 -20.56
N SER A 73 10.97 -11.56 -21.79
CA SER A 73 10.59 -12.89 -22.25
C SER A 73 11.09 -14.16 -21.53
N THR A 74 11.89 -14.10 -20.46
CA THR A 74 12.36 -15.32 -19.76
C THR A 74 12.59 -15.20 -18.25
N GLN A 75 12.57 -14.01 -17.61
CA GLN A 75 13.04 -13.91 -16.20
C GLN A 75 12.37 -12.87 -15.29
N SER A 76 11.51 -11.95 -15.75
CA SER A 76 10.79 -11.08 -14.81
C SER A 76 9.46 -11.68 -14.39
N THR A 77 9.14 -11.45 -13.13
CA THR A 77 7.79 -11.64 -12.60
C THR A 77 7.02 -10.33 -12.80
N GLU A 78 5.83 -10.42 -13.42
CA GLU A 78 4.82 -9.35 -13.35
C GLU A 78 4.35 -9.19 -11.90
N VAL A 79 4.28 -7.95 -11.43
CA VAL A 79 3.88 -7.63 -10.06
C VAL A 79 2.71 -6.65 -10.06
N ASP A 80 1.78 -6.87 -9.12
CA ASP A 80 0.56 -6.07 -8.95
C ASP A 80 0.81 -4.85 -8.06
N ALA A 81 1.80 -4.94 -7.19
CA ALA A 81 2.34 -3.83 -6.41
C ALA A 81 3.88 -3.87 -6.34
N TYR A 82 4.48 -2.71 -6.10
CA TYR A 82 5.93 -2.55 -5.95
C TYR A 82 6.25 -1.75 -4.69
N LEU A 83 7.08 -2.32 -3.81
CA LEU A 83 7.58 -1.70 -2.58
C LEU A 83 8.93 -1.01 -2.85
N VAL A 84 9.02 0.25 -2.47
CA VAL A 84 10.23 1.08 -2.51
C VAL A 84 10.48 1.65 -1.13
N THR A 85 11.72 1.58 -0.64
CA THR A 85 12.11 2.11 0.67
C THR A 85 13.10 3.26 0.52
N SER A 86 13.36 3.97 1.61
CA SER A 86 14.41 4.99 1.71
C SER A 86 15.78 4.42 2.15
N TYR A 87 16.10 3.16 1.83
CA TYR A 87 17.37 2.54 2.22
C TYR A 87 18.25 2.23 1.01
N ASP A 88 19.57 2.32 1.20
CA ASP A 88 20.55 1.70 0.32
C ASP A 88 20.81 0.23 0.72
N GLU A 89 21.76 -0.42 0.06
CA GLU A 89 22.10 -1.82 0.32
C GLU A 89 22.76 -2.08 1.69
N HIS A 90 23.18 -1.01 2.37
CA HIS A 90 23.87 -1.07 3.66
C HIS A 90 23.03 -0.50 4.80
N MET A 91 21.80 -0.05 4.52
CA MET A 91 20.93 0.62 5.47
C MET A 91 21.60 1.86 6.08
N SER A 92 22.34 2.62 5.28
CA SER A 92 23.09 3.80 5.72
C SER A 92 22.17 4.90 6.22
N ASP A 93 22.63 5.65 7.24
CA ASP A 93 21.89 6.80 7.79
C ASP A 93 21.75 7.96 6.80
N HIS A 94 22.69 8.06 5.85
CA HIS A 94 22.74 9.09 4.83
C HIS A 94 22.93 8.47 3.44
N LEU A 95 21.94 8.67 2.56
CA LEU A 95 21.97 8.15 1.20
C LEU A 95 22.75 9.08 0.26
N MET A 96 23.55 8.47 -0.61
CA MET A 96 24.05 9.15 -1.82
C MET A 96 22.89 9.50 -2.75
N GLU A 97 23.06 10.52 -3.58
CA GLU A 97 22.02 10.94 -4.54
C GLU A 97 21.58 9.80 -5.46
N SER A 98 22.52 8.92 -5.85
CA SER A 98 22.29 7.71 -6.65
C SER A 98 21.38 6.66 -6.01
N ASP A 99 21.16 6.74 -4.70
CA ASP A 99 20.37 5.78 -3.92
C ASP A 99 19.05 6.38 -3.40
N GLN A 100 18.78 7.65 -3.70
CA GLN A 100 17.55 8.35 -3.32
C GLN A 100 16.33 7.94 -4.18
N ARG A 101 16.10 6.63 -4.35
CA ARG A 101 15.04 6.05 -5.19
C ARG A 101 13.64 6.49 -4.76
N LEU A 102 13.38 6.51 -3.44
CA LEU A 102 12.10 6.97 -2.91
C LEU A 102 11.83 8.44 -3.26
N LYS A 103 12.85 9.29 -3.16
CA LYS A 103 12.77 10.71 -3.50
C LYS A 103 12.61 10.90 -5.00
N PHE A 104 13.35 10.17 -5.82
CA PHE A 104 13.19 10.20 -7.27
C PHE A 104 11.74 9.87 -7.66
N LEU A 105 11.17 8.82 -7.07
CA LEU A 105 9.83 8.36 -7.40
C LEU A 105 8.73 9.29 -6.88
N SER A 106 8.76 9.64 -5.60
CA SER A 106 7.66 10.34 -4.92
C SER A 106 7.86 11.85 -4.75
N GLY A 107 9.09 12.34 -4.89
CA GLY A 107 9.49 13.70 -4.53
C GLY A 107 9.80 13.89 -3.04
N PHE A 108 9.47 12.91 -2.18
CA PHE A 108 9.71 12.99 -0.74
C PHE A 108 11.21 12.98 -0.42
N SER A 109 11.71 14.05 0.20
CA SER A 109 13.12 14.25 0.48
C SER A 109 13.55 13.83 1.90
N GLY A 110 12.61 13.40 2.74
CA GLY A 110 12.92 12.83 4.05
C GLY A 110 13.66 11.49 3.95
N ASN A 111 14.39 11.14 5.01
CA ASN A 111 15.29 9.98 5.04
C ASN A 111 14.66 8.68 5.56
N SER A 112 13.37 8.71 5.91
CA SER A 112 12.69 7.58 6.55
C SER A 112 11.29 7.43 5.97
N GLY A 113 11.15 6.51 5.02
CA GLY A 113 9.86 6.19 4.44
C GLY A 113 9.82 4.91 3.61
N GLU A 114 8.61 4.39 3.45
CA GLU A 114 8.27 3.23 2.62
C GLU A 114 7.12 3.60 1.70
N ALA A 115 7.27 3.34 0.41
CA ALA A 115 6.26 3.56 -0.60
C ALA A 115 5.77 2.24 -1.19
N VAL A 116 4.47 2.14 -1.43
CA VAL A 116 3.89 1.06 -2.22
C VAL A 116 3.13 1.66 -3.41
N VAL A 117 3.50 1.22 -4.60
CA VAL A 117 2.81 1.55 -5.86
C VAL A 117 1.98 0.35 -6.29
N THR A 118 0.69 0.54 -6.57
CA THR A 118 -0.13 -0.47 -7.24
C THR A 118 -0.47 -0.01 -8.66
N GLY A 119 -1.12 -0.87 -9.43
CA GLY A 119 -1.62 -0.51 -10.76
C GLY A 119 -2.59 0.68 -10.78
N LYS A 120 -3.19 1.06 -9.64
CA LYS A 120 -4.22 2.12 -9.54
C LYS A 120 -3.95 3.18 -8.46
N SER A 121 -3.26 2.81 -7.38
CA SER A 121 -3.03 3.65 -6.20
C SER A 121 -1.54 3.79 -5.92
N ALA A 122 -1.16 4.74 -5.08
CA ALA A 122 0.16 4.83 -4.49
C ALA A 122 0.04 5.34 -3.05
N ALA A 123 0.86 4.79 -2.16
CA ALA A 123 0.86 5.15 -0.74
C ALA A 123 2.28 5.27 -0.20
N LEU A 124 2.49 6.21 0.71
CA LEU A 124 3.76 6.49 1.36
C LEU A 124 3.56 6.49 2.88
N TRP A 125 4.34 5.69 3.59
CA TRP A 125 4.45 5.71 5.05
C TRP A 125 5.70 6.48 5.42
N VAL A 126 5.56 7.45 6.32
CA VAL A 126 6.67 8.25 6.83
C VAL A 126 6.68 8.27 8.34
N ASP A 127 7.84 8.47 8.94
CA ASP A 127 7.94 8.84 10.35
C ASP A 127 7.06 10.08 10.64
N ALA A 128 6.40 10.11 11.79
CA ALA A 128 5.46 11.19 12.13
C ALA A 128 6.08 12.59 12.05
N ARG A 129 7.40 12.72 12.25
CA ARG A 129 8.16 13.99 12.13
C ARG A 129 8.18 14.52 10.69
N PHE A 130 8.08 13.64 9.70
CA PHE A 130 8.13 14.02 8.28
C PHE A 130 6.75 14.09 7.63
N TYR A 131 5.67 13.87 8.37
CA TYR A 131 4.32 13.86 7.78
C TYR A 131 3.98 15.19 7.09
N ASP A 132 4.22 16.32 7.76
CA ASP A 132 3.91 17.64 7.19
C ASP A 132 4.81 17.93 5.99
N GLN A 133 6.09 17.55 6.05
CA GLN A 133 7.01 17.67 4.91
C GLN A 133 6.51 16.84 3.71
N ALA A 134 6.15 15.58 3.93
CA ALA A 134 5.64 14.70 2.90
C ALA A 134 4.34 15.27 2.28
N ASP A 135 3.45 15.86 3.09
CA ASP A 135 2.22 16.47 2.59
C ASP A 135 2.49 17.64 1.63
N HIS A 136 3.57 18.40 1.83
CA HIS A 136 3.95 19.50 0.95
C HIS A 136 4.73 19.03 -0.30
N GLU A 137 5.64 18.06 -0.15
CA GLU A 137 6.54 17.65 -1.23
C GLU A 137 5.88 16.70 -2.24
N VAL A 138 5.14 15.71 -1.75
CA VAL A 138 4.63 14.62 -2.59
C VAL A 138 3.41 15.11 -3.39
N ASN A 139 3.26 14.72 -4.66
CA ASN A 139 2.08 15.11 -5.44
C ASN A 139 0.81 14.36 -4.99
N CYS A 140 -0.35 14.75 -5.50
CA CYS A 140 -1.64 14.22 -5.04
C CYS A 140 -2.01 12.82 -5.59
N ASP A 141 -1.10 12.16 -6.32
CA ASP A 141 -1.28 10.74 -6.68
C ASP A 141 -1.08 9.80 -5.47
N TRP A 142 -0.47 10.31 -4.39
CA TRP A 142 -0.09 9.52 -3.23
C TRP A 142 -0.98 9.79 -2.02
N LYS A 143 -1.37 8.70 -1.36
CA LYS A 143 -1.86 8.70 0.03
C LYS A 143 -0.66 8.73 0.97
N ILE A 144 -0.71 9.50 2.05
CA ILE A 144 0.38 9.56 3.04
C ILE A 144 -0.13 9.05 4.37
N PHE A 145 0.61 8.15 5.00
CA PHE A 145 0.32 7.55 6.28
C PHE A 145 1.48 7.76 7.25
N ARG A 146 1.17 7.80 8.55
CA ARG A 146 2.19 7.84 9.61
C ARG A 146 2.62 6.41 9.93
N ARG A 147 3.93 6.17 10.02
CA ARG A 147 4.48 4.88 10.44
C ARG A 147 4.08 4.60 11.89
N GLY A 148 3.64 3.38 12.17
CA GLY A 148 3.16 2.97 13.48
C GLY A 148 1.66 3.20 13.70
N GLU A 149 0.97 3.80 12.72
CA GLU A 149 -0.49 3.96 12.71
C GLU A 149 -1.14 3.04 11.66
N HIS A 150 -2.45 2.86 11.77
CA HIS A 150 -3.24 2.11 10.79
C HIS A 150 -3.70 2.99 9.62
N PRO A 151 -3.77 2.42 8.39
CA PRO A 151 -3.36 1.08 8.04
C PRO A 151 -1.83 0.93 8.02
N THR A 152 -1.35 -0.21 8.47
CA THR A 152 0.03 -0.66 8.22
C THR A 152 0.22 -0.95 6.72
N ILE A 153 1.47 -1.07 6.27
CA ILE A 153 1.80 -1.38 4.86
C ILE A 153 1.07 -2.64 4.39
N GLY A 154 1.15 -3.73 5.16
CA GLY A 154 0.51 -4.99 4.78
C GLY A 154 -1.02 -4.92 4.81
N GLU A 155 -1.63 -4.26 5.80
CA GLU A 155 -3.08 -4.03 5.83
C GLU A 155 -3.56 -3.24 4.61
N TRP A 156 -2.81 -2.21 4.21
CA TRP A 156 -3.16 -1.44 3.03
C TRP A 156 -3.06 -2.27 1.75
N ILE A 157 -1.99 -3.07 1.60
CA ILE A 157 -1.83 -3.97 0.45
C ILE A 157 -2.97 -4.98 0.37
N MET A 158 -3.31 -5.66 1.48
CA MET A 158 -4.39 -6.66 1.53
C MET A 158 -5.76 -6.05 1.22
N ASN A 159 -5.96 -4.76 1.50
CA ASN A 159 -7.18 -4.05 1.14
C ASN A 159 -7.20 -3.57 -0.33
N GLU A 160 -6.05 -3.30 -0.94
CA GLU A 160 -5.95 -2.77 -2.31
C GLU A 160 -5.81 -3.86 -3.38
N LEU A 161 -5.34 -5.06 -3.00
CA LEU A 161 -5.08 -6.16 -3.92
C LEU A 161 -5.94 -7.39 -3.62
N PRO A 162 -6.41 -8.13 -4.64
CA PRO A 162 -7.04 -9.43 -4.42
C PRO A 162 -6.01 -10.48 -3.97
N GLY A 163 -6.48 -11.61 -3.45
CA GLY A 163 -5.64 -12.79 -3.23
C GLY A 163 -4.92 -13.26 -4.52
N ASP A 164 -3.85 -14.03 -4.35
CA ASP A 164 -2.91 -14.47 -5.41
C ASP A 164 -2.09 -13.35 -6.08
N SER A 165 -2.29 -12.08 -5.69
CA SER A 165 -1.49 -10.96 -6.16
C SER A 165 -0.01 -11.08 -5.76
N ARG A 166 0.85 -10.39 -6.50
CA ARG A 166 2.30 -10.40 -6.33
C ARG A 166 2.81 -9.00 -5.99
N VAL A 167 3.47 -8.88 -4.84
CA VAL A 167 4.13 -7.64 -4.44
C VAL A 167 5.62 -7.79 -4.72
N GLY A 168 6.16 -6.97 -5.62
CA GLY A 168 7.58 -6.95 -5.93
C GLY A 168 8.36 -6.04 -4.98
N ALA A 169 9.56 -6.44 -4.59
CA ALA A 169 10.52 -5.55 -3.98
C ALA A 169 11.95 -6.01 -4.30
N ASP A 170 12.89 -5.07 -4.35
CA ASP A 170 14.30 -5.42 -4.45
C ASP A 170 14.84 -5.77 -3.06
N PRO A 171 15.26 -7.03 -2.82
CA PRO A 171 15.64 -7.49 -1.49
C PRO A 171 16.89 -6.81 -0.92
N HIS A 172 17.72 -6.14 -1.73
CA HIS A 172 18.89 -5.42 -1.21
C HIS A 172 18.52 -4.14 -0.48
N PHE A 173 17.40 -3.51 -0.85
CA PHE A 173 16.98 -2.21 -0.32
C PHE A 173 15.88 -2.34 0.74
N VAL A 174 15.42 -3.55 1.04
CA VAL A 174 14.37 -3.77 2.06
C VAL A 174 15.01 -4.37 3.32
N PRO A 175 14.87 -3.71 4.50
CA PRO A 175 15.34 -4.27 5.76
C PRO A 175 14.77 -5.68 6.01
N HIS A 176 15.60 -6.59 6.49
CA HIS A 176 15.21 -7.99 6.69
C HIS A 176 13.98 -8.14 7.62
N SER A 177 13.91 -7.33 8.68
CA SER A 177 12.77 -7.31 9.61
C SER A 177 11.48 -6.87 8.93
N LEU A 178 11.53 -5.86 8.06
CA LEU A 178 10.39 -5.42 7.26
C LEU A 178 9.95 -6.53 6.30
N TRP A 179 10.90 -7.16 5.59
CA TRP A 179 10.60 -8.25 4.66
C TRP A 179 9.86 -9.41 5.34
N ILE A 180 10.42 -9.95 6.44
CA ILE A 180 9.85 -11.12 7.11
C ILE A 180 8.45 -10.83 7.67
N ASN A 181 8.25 -9.66 8.27
CA ASN A 181 6.94 -9.31 8.82
C ASN A 181 5.91 -9.10 7.72
N LEU A 182 6.28 -8.41 6.63
CA LEU A 182 5.39 -8.18 5.51
C LEU A 182 5.06 -9.48 4.77
N ASP A 183 6.05 -10.34 4.50
CA ASP A 183 5.84 -11.65 3.87
C ASP A 183 4.87 -12.52 4.70
N ARG A 184 5.07 -12.60 6.02
CA ARG A 184 4.14 -13.33 6.90
C ARG A 184 2.72 -12.79 6.82
N GLN A 185 2.56 -11.46 6.84
CA GLN A 185 1.26 -10.81 6.82
C GLN A 185 0.55 -11.00 5.47
N LEU A 186 1.25 -10.81 4.35
CA LEU A 186 0.67 -10.94 3.01
C LEU A 186 0.26 -12.39 2.70
N ASN A 187 1.05 -13.36 3.18
CA ASN A 187 0.74 -14.78 2.99
C ASN A 187 -0.57 -15.22 3.67
N SER A 188 -1.09 -14.50 4.67
CA SER A 188 -2.40 -14.84 5.26
C SER A 188 -3.57 -14.58 4.32
N GLU A 189 -3.39 -13.72 3.31
CA GLU A 189 -4.38 -13.41 2.27
C GLU A 189 -3.95 -13.94 0.89
N PHE A 190 -3.05 -14.93 0.86
CA PHE A 190 -2.52 -15.54 -0.36
C PHE A 190 -1.78 -14.56 -1.30
N ILE A 191 -1.35 -13.40 -0.80
CA ILE A 191 -0.54 -12.43 -1.56
C ILE A 191 0.93 -12.77 -1.37
N LYS A 192 1.70 -12.85 -2.47
CA LYS A 192 3.11 -13.28 -2.46
C LYS A 192 4.05 -12.08 -2.51
N LEU A 193 4.98 -11.99 -1.57
CA LEU A 193 6.11 -11.07 -1.66
C LEU A 193 7.22 -11.69 -2.54
N VAL A 194 7.53 -11.05 -3.66
CA VAL A 194 8.45 -11.55 -4.68
C VAL A 194 9.71 -10.71 -4.73
N LYS A 195 10.86 -11.39 -4.74
CA LYS A 195 12.17 -10.77 -4.95
C LYS A 195 12.33 -10.34 -6.40
N LEU A 196 12.57 -9.05 -6.62
CA LEU A 196 12.97 -8.51 -7.91
C LEU A 196 14.46 -8.17 -7.87
N HIS A 197 15.27 -8.88 -8.67
CA HIS A 197 16.72 -8.61 -8.74
C HIS A 197 17.08 -7.39 -9.60
N ARG A 198 16.08 -6.82 -10.29
CA ARG A 198 16.20 -5.56 -11.02
C ARG A 198 15.29 -4.54 -10.35
N ASN A 199 15.88 -3.46 -9.86
CA ASN A 199 15.13 -2.36 -9.26
C ASN A 199 14.35 -1.61 -10.35
N LEU A 200 13.01 -1.52 -10.21
CA LEU A 200 12.17 -0.88 -11.22
C LEU A 200 12.37 0.64 -11.25
N VAL A 201 12.77 1.24 -10.12
CA VAL A 201 13.11 2.66 -10.08
C VAL A 201 14.33 2.94 -10.94
N ASP A 202 15.36 2.11 -10.86
CA ASP A 202 16.59 2.29 -11.65
C ASP A 202 16.32 2.18 -13.16
N LEU A 203 15.37 1.32 -13.57
CA LEU A 203 14.95 1.21 -14.98
C LEU A 203 14.29 2.50 -15.49
N VAL A 204 13.47 3.14 -14.66
CA VAL A 204 12.77 4.40 -15.00
C VAL A 204 13.70 5.61 -14.87
N TRP A 205 14.63 5.58 -13.92
CA TRP A 205 15.60 6.67 -13.71
C TRP A 205 16.59 6.75 -14.87
N GLY A 206 16.97 5.61 -15.45
CA GLY A 206 17.89 5.56 -16.59
C GLY A 206 19.35 5.72 -16.14
N SER A 207 20.17 6.41 -16.95
CA SER A 207 21.57 6.66 -16.61
C SER A 207 21.67 7.66 -15.46
N ARG A 208 22.07 7.15 -14.29
CA ARG A 208 22.46 7.90 -13.09
C ARG A 208 23.97 8.18 -13.10
#